data_AF-I4BQT8-F1
#
_entry.id   AF-I4BQT8-F1
#
_cell.length_a   1.000
_cell.length_b   1.000
_cell.length_c   1.000
_cell.angle_alpha   90.00
_cell.angle_beta   90.00
_cell.angle_gamma   90.00
#
_symmetry.space_group_name_H-M   'P 1'
#
loop_
_entity.id
_entity.type
_entity.pdbx_description
1 polymer ?
#
loop_
_entity_poly.entity_id
_entity_poly.type
_entity_poly.pdbx_seq_one_letter_code
_entity_poly.pdbx_strand_id
1 'polypeptide(L)'
;MTNFPRTVSALSRSMVRAGAPRPFTARRAARDFQRPFPAAVVAEIRWMFTPPRTCLWGVLTNLILAAVWLIVQPLTPHGHHNDLIVLVDTYFASFVLADVTTTNMLGADHFRVLAGVSAGTPIWRLLLIKNLALLVIVGVPTLLAAVAFTVVLDHPSRLARTVPNVAVPIISWLGIGNLVSVLLPVASLPLLRRWRRRRDGGRLGVWVTALALPYALYYVADPIGGVEHRVFWDDLPAAIGPVLGRDTKSFVHLAIAATVWVIGIVAADLWVRKRGLRIR
;
A
#
# COMPACT_ATOMS: atom_id res chain seq x y z
N MET A 1 24.68 -13.02 -36.54
CA MET A 1 23.53 -12.09 -36.67
C MET A 1 22.25 -12.87 -36.44
N THR A 2 21.67 -12.79 -35.24
CA THR A 2 20.47 -13.55 -34.86
C THR A 2 19.21 -12.71 -35.07
N ASN A 3 18.37 -13.14 -36.01
CA ASN A 3 17.08 -12.53 -36.31
C ASN A 3 16.10 -12.73 -35.15
N PHE A 4 15.96 -11.73 -34.28
CA PHE A 4 14.85 -11.68 -33.33
C PHE A 4 13.52 -11.53 -34.11
N PRO A 5 12.50 -12.38 -33.85
CA PRO A 5 11.24 -12.33 -34.60
C PRO A 5 10.57 -10.97 -34.44
N ARG A 6 10.26 -10.33 -35.58
CA ARG A 6 9.74 -8.95 -35.69
C ARG A 6 8.50 -8.71 -34.79
N THR A 7 7.70 -9.73 -34.55
CA THR A 7 6.51 -9.75 -33.69
C THR A 7 6.83 -9.51 -32.21
N VAL A 8 7.90 -10.11 -31.67
CA VAL A 8 8.35 -9.86 -30.29
C VAL A 8 8.86 -8.43 -30.13
N SER A 9 9.47 -7.87 -31.18
CA SER A 9 9.92 -6.47 -31.19
C SER A 9 8.75 -5.46 -31.24
N ALA A 10 7.60 -5.85 -31.82
CA ALA A 10 6.42 -5.00 -31.93
C ALA A 10 5.59 -5.02 -30.64
N LEU A 11 5.41 -6.20 -30.04
CA LEU A 11 4.75 -6.37 -28.74
C LEU A 11 5.55 -5.67 -27.63
N SER A 12 6.87 -5.83 -27.60
CA SER A 12 7.72 -5.11 -26.64
C SER A 12 7.69 -3.60 -26.84
N ARG A 13 7.69 -3.10 -28.10
CA ARG A 13 7.53 -1.66 -28.37
C ARG A 13 6.15 -1.13 -27.98
N SER A 14 5.09 -1.91 -28.16
CA SER A 14 3.73 -1.58 -27.72
C SER A 14 3.64 -1.53 -26.19
N MET A 15 4.16 -2.53 -25.48
CA MET A 15 4.22 -2.55 -24.00
C MET A 15 5.07 -1.40 -23.45
N VAL A 16 6.21 -1.09 -24.08
CA VAL A 16 7.08 0.03 -23.69
C VAL A 16 6.40 1.38 -23.93
N ARG A 17 5.63 1.55 -25.02
CA ARG A 17 4.82 2.76 -25.25
C ARG A 17 3.63 2.85 -24.30
N ALA A 18 2.98 1.73 -23.98
CA ALA A 18 1.87 1.66 -23.05
C ALA A 18 2.29 2.00 -21.62
N GLY A 19 3.53 1.65 -21.22
CA GLY A 19 4.14 1.97 -19.93
C GLY A 19 4.93 3.28 -19.86
N ALA A 20 4.98 4.07 -20.95
CA ALA A 20 5.78 5.29 -20.99
C ALA A 20 5.19 6.39 -20.09
N PRO A 21 6.00 7.09 -19.28
CA PRO A 21 5.53 8.22 -18.49
C PRO A 21 4.91 9.30 -19.39
N ARG A 22 3.72 9.79 -19.05
CA ARG A 22 3.02 10.86 -19.77
C ARG A 22 2.99 12.14 -18.92
N PRO A 23 4.09 12.90 -18.86
CA PRO A 23 4.24 14.02 -17.93
C PRO A 23 3.23 15.15 -18.19
N PHE A 24 2.85 15.40 -19.45
CA PHE A 24 1.87 16.44 -19.79
C PHE A 24 0.46 16.11 -19.32
N THR A 25 -0.03 14.89 -19.57
CA THR A 25 -1.36 14.46 -19.12
C THR A 25 -1.40 14.39 -17.60
N ALA A 26 -0.32 13.91 -16.97
CA ALA A 26 -0.16 13.92 -15.53
C ALA A 26 -0.28 15.35 -14.98
N ARG A 27 0.56 16.30 -15.42
CA ARG A 27 0.51 17.69 -14.92
C ARG A 27 -0.86 18.35 -15.12
N ARG A 28 -1.56 18.08 -16.22
CA ARG A 28 -2.93 18.60 -16.44
C ARG A 28 -3.94 18.02 -15.44
N ALA A 29 -3.85 16.72 -15.17
CA ALA A 29 -4.69 16.03 -14.19
C ALA A 29 -4.38 16.40 -12.73
N ALA A 30 -3.33 17.19 -12.46
CA ALA A 30 -3.08 17.71 -11.11
C ALA A 30 -4.14 18.71 -10.63
N ARG A 31 -4.84 19.37 -11.57
CA ARG A 31 -5.98 20.26 -11.25
C ARG A 31 -7.12 19.51 -10.56
N ASP A 32 -7.20 18.19 -10.75
CA ASP A 32 -8.25 17.38 -10.15
C ASP A 32 -8.16 17.34 -8.61
N PHE A 33 -6.98 17.59 -8.04
CA PHE A 33 -6.80 17.67 -6.58
C PHE A 33 -7.46 18.90 -5.95
N GLN A 34 -7.70 19.95 -6.74
CA GLN A 34 -8.35 21.19 -6.30
C GLN A 34 -9.88 21.15 -6.41
N ARG A 35 -10.44 20.13 -7.06
CA ARG A 35 -11.90 19.93 -7.10
C ARG A 35 -12.47 19.72 -5.70
N PRO A 36 -13.80 19.88 -5.49
CA PRO A 36 -14.45 19.48 -4.25
C PRO A 36 -14.05 18.05 -3.85
N PHE A 37 -13.88 17.82 -2.55
CA PHE A 37 -13.24 16.61 -2.02
C PHE A 37 -13.78 15.29 -2.60
N PRO A 38 -15.11 15.02 -2.62
CA PRO A 38 -15.61 13.76 -3.20
C PRO A 38 -15.31 13.64 -4.70
N ALA A 39 -15.40 14.74 -5.46
CA ALA A 39 -15.07 14.76 -6.87
C ALA A 39 -13.57 14.53 -7.12
N ALA A 40 -12.70 15.00 -6.22
CA ALA A 40 -11.27 14.75 -6.27
C ALA A 40 -10.93 13.27 -6.02
N VAL A 41 -11.60 12.61 -5.07
CA VAL A 41 -11.46 11.16 -4.82
C VAL A 41 -11.91 10.35 -6.03
N VAL A 42 -13.08 10.66 -6.60
CA VAL A 42 -13.57 9.98 -7.82
C VAL A 42 -12.61 10.19 -9.00
N ALA A 43 -12.07 11.40 -9.17
CA ALA A 43 -11.07 11.67 -10.19
C ALA A 43 -9.77 10.88 -9.98
N GLU A 44 -9.35 10.72 -8.72
CA GLU A 44 -8.17 9.92 -8.38
C GLU A 44 -8.40 8.43 -8.65
N ILE A 45 -9.57 7.90 -8.30
CA ILE A 45 -9.96 6.52 -8.64
C ILE A 45 -9.89 6.34 -10.16
N ARG A 46 -10.51 7.22 -10.95
CA ARG A 46 -10.46 7.18 -12.42
C ARG A 46 -9.02 7.26 -12.95
N TRP A 47 -8.17 8.06 -12.31
CA TRP A 47 -6.76 8.17 -12.69
C TRP A 47 -6.00 6.85 -12.49
N MET A 48 -6.26 6.11 -11.41
CA MET A 48 -5.60 4.81 -11.17
C MET A 48 -5.89 3.78 -12.28
N PHE A 49 -7.05 3.87 -12.94
CA PHE A 49 -7.41 3.04 -14.09
C PHE A 49 -6.94 3.61 -15.45
N THR A 50 -6.36 4.81 -15.46
CA THR A 50 -5.87 5.46 -16.68
C THR A 50 -4.52 4.87 -17.10
N PRO A 51 -4.32 4.49 -18.37
CA PRO A 51 -3.03 4.02 -18.88
C PRO A 51 -1.88 5.01 -18.57
N PRO A 52 -0.74 4.57 -18.02
CA PRO A 52 -0.20 3.19 -17.98
C PRO A 52 -0.71 2.24 -16.89
N ARG A 53 -1.72 2.60 -16.07
CA ARG A 53 -2.27 1.76 -14.99
C ARG A 53 -1.19 1.24 -14.01
N THR A 54 -0.18 2.06 -13.74
CA THR A 54 0.99 1.68 -12.90
C THR A 54 0.57 1.23 -11.51
N CYS A 55 -0.46 1.85 -10.92
CA CYS A 55 -1.03 1.43 -9.64
C CYS A 55 -1.58 0.00 -9.72
N LEU A 56 -2.40 -0.31 -10.72
CA LEU A 56 -2.96 -1.66 -10.91
C LEU A 56 -1.89 -2.71 -11.20
N TRP A 57 -0.84 -2.35 -11.95
CA TRP A 57 0.30 -3.25 -12.15
C TRP A 57 1.07 -3.51 -10.85
N GLY A 58 1.20 -2.51 -9.98
CA GLY A 58 1.76 -2.70 -8.64
C GLY A 58 0.90 -3.66 -7.80
N VAL A 59 -0.41 -3.39 -7.72
CA VAL A 59 -1.37 -4.27 -7.03
C VAL A 59 -1.31 -5.69 -7.57
N LEU A 60 -1.31 -5.88 -8.90
CA LEU A 60 -1.26 -7.20 -9.52
C LEU A 60 0.07 -7.91 -9.27
N THR A 61 1.19 -7.19 -9.31
CA THR A 61 2.51 -7.75 -9.02
C THR A 61 2.57 -8.25 -7.58
N ASN A 62 2.02 -7.48 -6.65
CA ASN A 62 1.96 -7.83 -5.23
C ASN A 62 1.01 -8.99 -4.97
N LEU A 63 -0.12 -9.03 -5.67
CA LEU A 63 -1.03 -10.15 -5.64
C LEU A 63 -0.34 -11.46 -6.07
N ILE A 64 0.46 -11.41 -7.14
CA ILE A 64 1.23 -12.57 -7.62
C ILE A 64 2.32 -12.95 -6.61
N LEU A 65 3.06 -11.98 -6.06
CA LEU A 65 4.09 -12.24 -5.05
C LEU A 65 3.50 -12.85 -3.78
N ALA A 66 2.35 -12.36 -3.31
CA ALA A 66 1.62 -12.91 -2.19
C ALA A 66 1.20 -14.36 -2.47
N ALA A 67 0.66 -14.64 -3.66
CA ALA A 67 0.29 -16.00 -4.06
C ALA A 67 1.50 -16.94 -4.14
N VAL A 68 2.65 -16.47 -4.64
CA VAL A 68 3.91 -17.25 -4.67
C VAL A 68 4.42 -17.50 -3.25
N TRP A 69 4.33 -16.53 -2.35
CA TRP A 69 4.72 -16.70 -0.95
C TRP A 69 3.94 -17.82 -0.26
N LEU A 70 2.62 -17.90 -0.51
CA LEU A 70 1.76 -18.99 0.01
C LEU A 70 2.17 -20.39 -0.49
N ILE A 71 2.90 -20.49 -1.60
CA ILE A 71 3.45 -21.75 -2.11
C ILE A 71 4.75 -22.12 -1.37
N VAL A 72 5.59 -21.12 -1.07
CA VAL A 72 6.91 -21.31 -0.43
C VAL A 72 6.80 -21.59 1.07
N GLN A 73 5.83 -20.97 1.73
CA GLN A 73 5.47 -21.26 3.10
C GLN A 73 4.18 -22.09 3.06
N PRO A 74 4.26 -23.40 2.76
CA PRO A 74 3.08 -24.25 2.83
C PRO A 74 2.51 -24.10 4.23
N LEU A 75 1.21 -23.86 4.29
CA LEU A 75 0.38 -23.86 5.49
C LEU A 75 0.67 -25.15 6.28
N THR A 76 1.69 -25.11 7.13
CA THR A 76 2.17 -26.30 7.84
C THR A 76 1.15 -26.68 8.89
N PRO A 77 1.00 -27.98 9.18
CA PRO A 77 -0.19 -28.56 9.76
C PRO A 77 -0.25 -28.30 11.27
N HIS A 78 -0.58 -27.09 11.67
CA HIS A 78 -1.12 -26.81 13.00
C HIS A 78 -2.64 -26.86 12.84
N GLY A 79 -3.23 -27.89 13.44
CA GLY A 79 -4.61 -28.29 13.20
C GLY A 79 -5.63 -27.17 13.38
N HIS A 80 -6.70 -27.31 12.60
CA HIS A 80 -7.92 -26.51 12.52
C HIS A 80 -7.95 -25.44 11.41
N HIS A 81 -8.91 -25.62 10.50
CA HIS A 81 -9.28 -24.70 9.40
C HIS A 81 -9.52 -23.23 9.81
N ASN A 82 -9.58 -22.94 11.11
CA ASN A 82 -9.73 -21.60 11.68
C ASN A 82 -8.49 -20.73 11.50
N ASP A 83 -7.29 -21.31 11.56
CA ASP A 83 -6.04 -20.55 11.42
C ASP A 83 -5.78 -20.20 9.95
N LEU A 84 -6.20 -21.04 9.01
CA LEU A 84 -5.95 -20.83 7.58
C LEU A 84 -6.66 -19.59 7.03
N ILE A 85 -7.89 -19.31 7.46
CA ILE A 85 -8.66 -18.14 7.01
C ILE A 85 -8.12 -16.86 7.66
N VAL A 86 -7.80 -16.90 8.96
CA VAL A 86 -7.22 -15.75 9.66
C VAL A 86 -5.81 -15.46 9.15
N LEU A 87 -5.00 -16.49 8.88
CA LEU A 87 -3.67 -16.37 8.31
C LEU A 87 -3.77 -15.86 6.86
N VAL A 88 -4.57 -16.48 5.99
CA VAL A 88 -4.70 -16.04 4.60
C VAL A 88 -5.30 -14.64 4.51
N ASP A 89 -6.38 -14.31 5.22
CA ASP A 89 -7.00 -12.97 5.12
C ASP A 89 -6.11 -11.87 5.74
N THR A 90 -5.48 -12.13 6.89
CA THR A 90 -4.65 -11.12 7.57
C THR A 90 -3.27 -10.98 6.92
N TYR A 91 -2.64 -12.08 6.48
CA TYR A 91 -1.37 -12.02 5.73
C TYR A 91 -1.57 -11.41 4.36
N PHE A 92 -2.63 -11.79 3.64
CA PHE A 92 -2.88 -11.27 2.31
C PHE A 92 -3.24 -9.79 2.34
N ALA A 93 -4.09 -9.35 3.29
CA ALA A 93 -4.39 -7.94 3.49
C ALA A 93 -3.14 -7.14 3.89
N SER A 94 -2.37 -7.65 4.85
CA SER A 94 -1.16 -6.97 5.34
C SER A 94 -0.08 -6.90 4.26
N PHE A 95 0.17 -7.98 3.53
CA PHE A 95 1.22 -8.03 2.51
C PHE A 95 0.87 -7.18 1.27
N VAL A 96 -0.37 -7.27 0.78
CA VAL A 96 -0.81 -6.50 -0.39
C VAL A 96 -0.88 -5.01 -0.06
N LEU A 97 -1.42 -4.61 1.10
CA LEU A 97 -1.43 -3.20 1.47
C LEU A 97 -0.08 -2.66 1.92
N ALA A 98 0.73 -3.44 2.65
CA ALA A 98 2.08 -3.02 3.01
C ALA A 98 2.83 -2.62 1.77
N ASP A 99 2.89 -3.48 0.76
CA ASP A 99 3.66 -3.19 -0.43
C ASP A 99 2.99 -2.11 -1.31
N VAL A 100 1.67 -2.12 -1.52
CA VAL A 100 1.01 -1.08 -2.35
C VAL A 100 1.08 0.32 -1.73
N THR A 101 1.03 0.43 -0.39
CA THR A 101 1.11 1.73 0.30
C THR A 101 2.55 2.22 0.46
N THR A 102 3.51 1.31 0.67
CA THR A 102 4.92 1.66 0.84
C THR A 102 5.71 1.75 -0.47
N THR A 103 5.24 1.10 -1.55
CA THR A 103 5.71 1.34 -2.93
C THR A 103 5.13 2.63 -3.53
N ASN A 104 5.04 3.64 -2.67
CA ASN A 104 5.23 5.05 -2.97
C ASN A 104 4.21 5.65 -3.95
N MET A 105 2.99 5.78 -3.43
CA MET A 105 1.88 6.49 -4.07
C MET A 105 2.26 7.87 -4.63
N LEU A 106 3.19 8.57 -3.97
CA LEU A 106 3.62 9.91 -4.39
C LEU A 106 4.68 9.86 -5.48
N GLY A 107 5.66 8.96 -5.42
CA GLY A 107 6.72 8.87 -6.42
C GLY A 107 6.29 8.19 -7.72
N ALA A 108 5.34 7.25 -7.68
CA ALA A 108 4.74 6.70 -8.89
C ALA A 108 3.97 7.78 -9.68
N ASP A 109 3.37 8.74 -8.98
CA ASP A 109 2.58 9.83 -9.56
C ASP A 109 3.27 11.20 -9.45
N HIS A 110 4.61 11.20 -9.41
CA HIS A 110 5.42 12.37 -9.05
C HIS A 110 5.13 13.62 -9.90
N PHE A 111 4.85 13.46 -11.20
CA PHE A 111 4.54 14.59 -12.08
C PHE A 111 3.23 15.30 -11.67
N ARG A 112 2.21 14.54 -11.23
CA ARG A 112 0.92 15.09 -10.75
C ARG A 112 1.08 15.69 -9.37
N VAL A 113 1.74 14.96 -8.47
CA VAL A 113 1.94 15.40 -7.09
C VAL A 113 2.73 16.70 -7.05
N LEU A 114 3.86 16.80 -7.75
CA LEU A 114 4.66 18.02 -7.79
C LEU A 114 3.88 19.19 -8.41
N ALA A 115 3.12 18.94 -9.48
CA ALA A 115 2.28 19.97 -10.09
C ALA A 115 1.17 20.45 -9.13
N GLY A 116 0.50 19.52 -8.43
CA GLY A 116 -0.55 19.85 -7.46
C GLY A 116 -0.02 20.65 -6.28
N VAL A 117 1.13 20.27 -5.73
CA VAL A 117 1.82 21.00 -4.65
C VAL A 117 2.25 22.38 -5.13
N SER A 118 2.85 22.49 -6.33
CA SER A 118 3.24 23.79 -6.90
C SER A 118 2.05 24.72 -7.18
N ALA A 119 0.87 24.14 -7.43
CA ALA A 119 -0.37 24.88 -7.60
C ALA A 119 -1.06 25.23 -6.26
N GLY A 120 -0.40 24.99 -5.12
CA GLY A 120 -0.89 25.34 -3.79
C GLY A 120 -1.78 24.29 -3.11
N THR A 121 -1.88 23.07 -3.67
CA THR A 121 -2.63 21.99 -3.01
C THR A 121 -1.86 21.52 -1.77
N PRO A 122 -2.45 21.54 -0.56
CA PRO A 122 -1.76 21.10 0.64
C PRO A 122 -1.55 19.58 0.64
N ILE A 123 -0.45 19.14 1.28
CA ILE A 123 -0.02 17.72 1.25
C ILE A 123 -1.01 16.82 1.98
N TRP A 124 -1.50 17.22 3.15
CA TRP A 124 -2.53 16.46 3.87
C TRP A 124 -3.74 16.11 2.98
N ARG A 125 -4.16 17.04 2.11
CA ARG A 125 -5.29 16.83 1.19
C ARG A 125 -4.92 15.81 0.11
N LEU A 126 -3.72 15.91 -0.46
CA LEU A 126 -3.23 14.94 -1.45
C LEU A 126 -3.16 13.53 -0.85
N LEU A 127 -2.63 13.40 0.36
CA LEU A 127 -2.53 12.13 1.08
C LEU A 127 -3.91 11.55 1.37
N LEU A 128 -4.86 12.35 1.86
CA LEU A 128 -6.23 11.90 2.10
C LEU A 128 -6.93 11.40 0.83
N ILE A 129 -6.85 12.16 -0.27
CA ILE A 129 -7.46 11.78 -1.55
C ILE A 129 -6.89 10.43 -2.02
N LYS A 130 -5.56 10.29 -1.96
CA LYS A 130 -4.84 9.09 -2.38
C LYS A 130 -5.17 7.88 -1.48
N ASN A 131 -5.19 8.08 -0.17
CA ASN A 131 -5.55 7.03 0.79
C ASN A 131 -6.99 6.54 0.59
N LEU A 132 -7.95 7.44 0.37
CA LEU A 132 -9.33 7.05 0.11
C LEU A 132 -9.47 6.31 -1.24
N ALA A 133 -8.75 6.75 -2.27
CA ALA A 133 -8.74 6.03 -3.54
C ALA A 133 -8.15 4.61 -3.38
N LEU A 134 -7.05 4.44 -2.64
CA LEU A 134 -6.52 3.10 -2.33
C LEU A 134 -7.47 2.27 -1.46
N LEU A 135 -8.09 2.90 -0.46
CA LEU A 135 -9.05 2.21 0.40
C LEU A 135 -10.19 1.66 -0.45
N VAL A 136 -10.70 2.42 -1.42
CA VAL A 136 -11.77 1.96 -2.32
C VAL A 136 -11.29 0.89 -3.30
N ILE A 137 -10.09 1.01 -3.87
CA ILE A 137 -9.61 0.11 -4.94
C ILE A 137 -9.01 -1.18 -4.39
N VAL A 138 -8.41 -1.15 -3.21
CA VAL A 138 -7.68 -2.28 -2.62
C VAL A 138 -8.33 -2.68 -1.31
N GLY A 139 -8.44 -1.76 -0.35
CA GLY A 139 -8.90 -2.08 1.00
C GLY A 139 -10.32 -2.65 1.07
N VAL A 140 -11.29 -2.03 0.38
CA VAL A 140 -12.69 -2.46 0.35
C VAL A 140 -12.83 -3.82 -0.35
N PRO A 141 -12.27 -4.06 -1.55
CA PRO A 141 -12.28 -5.40 -2.15
C PRO A 141 -11.65 -6.47 -1.27
N THR A 142 -10.52 -6.17 -0.60
CA THR A 142 -9.89 -7.10 0.34
C THR A 142 -10.80 -7.41 1.53
N LEU A 143 -11.42 -6.39 2.13
CA LEU A 143 -12.34 -6.58 3.25
C LEU A 143 -13.59 -7.37 2.84
N LEU A 144 -14.15 -7.08 1.66
CA LEU A 144 -15.29 -7.81 1.11
C LEU A 144 -14.94 -9.27 0.81
N ALA A 145 -13.75 -9.54 0.30
CA ALA A 145 -13.27 -10.90 0.09
C ALA A 145 -13.16 -11.66 1.42
N ALA A 146 -12.57 -11.06 2.45
CA ALA A 146 -12.47 -11.67 3.77
C ALA A 146 -13.85 -11.95 4.41
N VAL A 147 -14.79 -11.02 4.26
CA VAL A 147 -16.19 -11.22 4.69
C VAL A 147 -16.83 -12.38 3.92
N ALA A 148 -16.67 -12.42 2.60
CA ALA A 148 -17.21 -13.49 1.77
C ALA A 148 -16.61 -14.86 2.14
N PHE A 149 -15.29 -14.95 2.33
CA PHE A 149 -14.63 -16.18 2.77
C PHE A 149 -15.13 -16.63 4.15
N THR A 150 -15.27 -15.70 5.10
CA THR A 150 -15.80 -16.02 6.43
C THR A 150 -17.23 -16.54 6.38
N VAL A 151 -18.09 -15.97 5.53
CA VAL A 151 -19.50 -16.41 5.41
C VAL A 151 -19.62 -17.74 4.67
N VAL A 152 -18.78 -18.00 3.67
CA VAL A 152 -18.87 -19.19 2.80
C VAL A 152 -18.15 -20.40 3.40
N LEU A 153 -17.00 -20.19 4.05
CA LEU A 153 -16.10 -21.26 4.50
C LEU A 153 -16.09 -21.44 6.04
N ASP A 154 -16.73 -20.55 6.79
CA ASP A 154 -16.73 -20.54 8.26
C ASP A 154 -18.11 -20.10 8.79
N HIS A 155 -18.20 -19.73 10.08
CA HIS A 155 -19.43 -19.26 10.71
C HIS A 155 -19.60 -17.73 10.69
N PRO A 156 -20.78 -17.19 10.31
CA PRO A 156 -21.05 -15.74 10.29
C PRO A 156 -20.83 -15.02 11.62
N SER A 157 -20.91 -15.72 12.76
CA SER A 157 -20.62 -15.16 14.09
C SER A 157 -19.17 -14.66 14.24
N ARG A 158 -18.25 -15.11 13.38
CA ARG A 158 -16.85 -14.68 13.37
C ARG A 158 -16.59 -13.37 12.65
N LEU A 159 -17.58 -12.84 11.93
CA LEU A 159 -17.44 -11.53 11.25
C LEU A 159 -17.04 -10.41 12.21
N ALA A 160 -17.52 -10.46 13.46
CA ALA A 160 -17.15 -9.51 14.51
C ALA A 160 -15.64 -9.49 14.81
N ARG A 161 -14.93 -10.59 14.51
CA ARG A 161 -13.47 -10.70 14.64
C ARG A 161 -12.76 -10.49 13.30
N THR A 162 -13.26 -11.07 12.21
CA THR A 162 -12.61 -10.96 10.89
C THR A 162 -12.55 -9.52 10.40
N VAL A 163 -13.65 -8.77 10.51
CA VAL A 163 -13.73 -7.40 9.97
C VAL A 163 -12.68 -6.49 10.64
N PRO A 164 -12.57 -6.43 11.98
CA PRO A 164 -11.50 -5.66 12.62
C PRO A 164 -10.09 -6.18 12.32
N ASN A 165 -9.89 -7.50 12.30
CA ASN A 165 -8.57 -8.10 12.02
C ASN A 165 -8.03 -7.72 10.63
N VAL A 166 -8.91 -7.51 9.65
CA VAL A 166 -8.53 -7.08 8.29
C VAL A 166 -8.49 -5.55 8.18
N ALA A 167 -9.42 -4.84 8.82
CA ALA A 167 -9.48 -3.38 8.78
C ALA A 167 -8.29 -2.70 9.47
N VAL A 168 -7.81 -3.24 10.58
CA VAL A 168 -6.69 -2.68 11.37
C VAL A 168 -5.41 -2.58 10.54
N PRO A 169 -4.93 -3.66 9.88
CA PRO A 169 -3.79 -3.58 8.97
C PRO A 169 -4.03 -2.60 7.82
N ILE A 170 -5.21 -2.62 7.19
CA ILE A 170 -5.54 -1.72 6.07
C ILE A 170 -5.27 -0.26 6.49
N ILE A 171 -5.87 0.16 7.61
CA ILE A 171 -5.79 1.55 8.07
C ILE A 171 -4.39 1.90 8.56
N SER A 172 -3.73 1.00 9.29
CA SER A 172 -2.37 1.22 9.79
C SER A 172 -1.36 1.41 8.67
N TRP A 173 -1.45 0.58 7.62
CA TRP A 173 -0.57 0.69 6.45
C TRP A 173 -0.81 1.94 5.62
N LEU A 174 -2.06 2.42 5.52
CA LEU A 174 -2.31 3.75 4.93
C LEU A 174 -1.56 4.85 5.70
N GLY A 175 -1.49 4.73 7.03
CA GLY A 175 -0.76 5.66 7.90
C GLY A 175 0.75 5.64 7.67
N ILE A 176 1.33 4.44 7.76
CA ILE A 176 2.76 4.20 7.56
C ILE A 176 3.17 4.60 6.12
N GLY A 177 2.35 4.23 5.13
CA GLY A 177 2.57 4.55 3.72
C GLY A 177 2.65 6.05 3.43
N ASN A 178 1.92 6.89 4.18
CA ASN A 178 2.04 8.35 4.06
C ASN A 178 3.46 8.84 4.41
N LEU A 179 4.02 8.32 5.50
CA LEU A 179 5.37 8.68 5.95
C LEU A 179 6.41 8.16 4.99
N VAL A 180 6.33 6.88 4.60
CA VAL A 180 7.25 6.28 3.63
C VAL A 180 7.22 7.03 2.30
N SER A 181 6.04 7.40 1.82
CA SER A 181 5.88 8.14 0.55
C SER A 181 6.52 9.53 0.57
N VAL A 182 6.63 10.16 1.74
CA VAL A 182 7.26 11.49 1.90
C VAL A 182 8.75 11.39 2.23
N LEU A 183 9.16 10.39 3.01
CA LEU A 183 10.56 10.17 3.41
C LEU A 183 11.38 9.54 2.30
N LEU A 184 10.77 8.65 1.52
CA LEU A 184 11.42 7.90 0.46
C LEU A 184 10.66 7.99 -0.89
N PRO A 185 10.44 9.21 -1.43
CA PRO A 185 9.79 9.38 -2.72
C PRO A 185 10.73 8.98 -3.87
N VAL A 186 10.73 7.70 -4.22
CA VAL A 186 11.39 7.13 -5.41
C VAL A 186 10.51 7.25 -6.66
N ALA A 187 10.99 7.93 -7.70
CA ALA A 187 10.29 8.02 -8.98
C ALA A 187 10.17 6.64 -9.67
N SER A 188 8.99 6.34 -10.24
CA SER A 188 8.79 5.14 -11.07
C SER A 188 9.56 5.26 -12.39
N LEU A 189 10.75 4.68 -12.44
CA LEU A 189 11.58 4.61 -13.65
C LEU A 189 11.51 3.19 -14.24
N PRO A 190 11.46 3.03 -15.58
CA PRO A 190 11.53 1.72 -16.22
C PRO A 190 12.76 0.94 -15.75
N LEU A 191 12.61 -0.36 -15.47
CA LEU A 191 13.69 -1.23 -14.99
C LEU A 191 14.92 -1.20 -15.92
N LEU A 192 14.71 -1.17 -17.25
CA LEU A 192 15.80 -1.03 -18.22
C LEU A 192 16.62 0.26 -18.03
N ARG A 193 15.94 1.38 -17.69
CA ARG A 193 16.63 2.66 -17.44
C ARG A 193 17.37 2.63 -16.11
N ARG A 194 16.82 1.96 -15.08
CA ARG A 194 17.50 1.73 -13.80
C ARG A 194 18.73 0.85 -13.98
N TRP A 195 18.60 -0.25 -14.73
CA TRP A 195 19.70 -1.18 -15.03
C TRP A 195 20.86 -0.53 -15.78
N ARG A 196 20.56 0.38 -16.73
CA ARG A 196 21.58 1.18 -17.42
C ARG A 196 22.31 2.14 -16.49
N ARG A 197 21.70 2.55 -15.37
CA ARG A 197 22.28 3.43 -14.35
C ARG A 197 22.76 2.69 -13.10
N ARG A 198 22.94 1.37 -13.14
CA ARG A 198 23.32 0.53 -11.98
C ARG A 198 24.61 0.94 -11.26
N ARG A 199 25.48 1.73 -11.91
CA ARG A 199 26.72 2.26 -11.31
C ARG A 199 26.48 3.44 -10.35
N ASP A 200 25.28 4.01 -10.32
CA ASP A 200 24.89 5.03 -9.34
C ASP A 200 24.42 4.34 -8.04
N GLY A 201 25.39 3.96 -7.22
CA GLY A 201 25.16 3.17 -6.00
C GLY A 201 24.22 3.84 -5.00
N GLY A 202 24.25 5.19 -4.90
CA GLY A 202 23.36 5.93 -4.01
C GLY A 202 21.89 5.84 -4.42
N ARG A 203 21.59 5.97 -5.72
CA ARG A 203 20.21 5.80 -6.23
C ARG A 203 19.73 4.36 -6.21
N LEU A 204 20.64 3.42 -6.48
CA LEU A 204 20.34 2.00 -6.37
C LEU A 204 20.01 1.63 -4.92
N GLY A 205 20.81 2.10 -3.96
CA GLY A 205 20.57 1.90 -2.53
C GLY A 205 19.21 2.42 -2.09
N VAL A 206 18.86 3.67 -2.42
CA VAL A 206 17.53 4.24 -2.11
C VAL A 206 16.39 3.41 -2.72
N TRP A 207 16.57 2.91 -3.94
CA TRP A 207 15.56 2.08 -4.60
C TRP A 207 15.43 0.70 -3.95
N VAL A 208 16.54 0.05 -3.61
CA VAL A 208 16.56 -1.24 -2.91
C VAL A 208 15.95 -1.07 -1.52
N THR A 209 16.28 0.00 -0.79
CA THR A 209 15.64 0.32 0.49
C THR A 209 14.14 0.49 0.30
N ALA A 210 13.67 1.20 -0.72
CA ALA A 210 12.24 1.36 -0.98
C ALA A 210 11.52 0.04 -1.29
N LEU A 211 12.22 -0.91 -1.92
CA LEU A 211 11.71 -2.26 -2.15
C LEU A 211 11.74 -3.12 -0.89
N ALA A 212 12.81 -3.06 -0.10
CA ALA A 212 12.97 -3.90 1.08
C ALA A 212 12.19 -3.39 2.29
N LEU A 213 11.92 -2.09 2.36
CA LEU A 213 11.27 -1.43 3.48
C LEU A 213 9.87 -1.98 3.79
N PRO A 214 8.95 -2.21 2.83
CA PRO A 214 7.71 -2.92 3.09
C PRO A 214 7.92 -4.25 3.82
N TYR A 215 8.89 -5.05 3.39
CA TYR A 215 9.16 -6.38 3.96
C TYR A 215 9.83 -6.30 5.33
N ALA A 216 10.74 -5.35 5.52
CA ALA A 216 11.38 -5.09 6.80
C ALA A 216 10.38 -4.53 7.83
N LEU A 217 9.54 -3.58 7.39
CA LEU A 217 8.46 -3.05 8.22
C LEU A 217 7.41 -4.12 8.51
N TYR A 218 7.09 -4.98 7.54
CA TYR A 218 6.23 -6.14 7.76
C TYR A 218 6.83 -7.04 8.84
N TYR A 219 8.11 -7.39 8.74
CA TYR A 219 8.79 -8.24 9.72
C TYR A 219 8.85 -7.63 11.14
N VAL A 220 9.00 -6.31 11.25
CA VAL A 220 9.05 -5.59 12.53
C VAL A 220 7.66 -5.27 13.08
N ALA A 221 6.67 -5.03 12.21
CA ALA A 221 5.32 -4.67 12.58
C ALA A 221 4.39 -5.87 12.73
N ASP A 222 4.83 -7.08 12.37
CA ASP A 222 4.00 -8.29 12.39
C ASP A 222 3.44 -8.57 13.79
N PRO A 223 2.12 -8.39 14.00
CA PRO A 223 1.44 -8.74 15.24
C PRO A 223 0.99 -10.22 15.26
N ILE A 224 1.40 -11.04 14.28
CA ILE A 224 0.95 -12.42 14.14
C ILE A 224 2.05 -13.39 14.59
N GLY A 225 2.15 -13.59 15.90
CA GLY A 225 2.51 -14.85 16.56
C GLY A 225 3.81 -15.60 16.21
N GLY A 226 4.72 -15.05 15.39
CA GLY A 226 5.88 -15.77 14.88
C GLY A 226 7.25 -15.29 15.38
N VAL A 227 7.36 -14.03 15.82
CA VAL A 227 8.61 -13.48 16.37
C VAL A 227 8.26 -12.55 17.52
N GLU A 228 8.79 -12.83 18.69
CA GLU A 228 8.55 -12.16 19.97
C GLU A 228 8.58 -10.61 19.88
N HIS A 229 7.42 -9.97 19.69
CA HIS A 229 7.24 -8.52 19.83
C HIS A 229 6.27 -8.21 20.99
N ARG A 230 6.56 -8.79 22.17
CA ARG A 230 5.76 -8.70 23.40
C ARG A 230 5.42 -7.27 23.86
N VAL A 231 6.22 -6.26 23.48
CA VAL A 231 6.16 -4.96 24.16
C VAL A 231 5.13 -3.98 23.57
N PHE A 232 4.86 -4.00 22.26
CA PHE A 232 4.02 -2.97 21.63
C PHE A 232 2.55 -3.37 21.45
N TRP A 233 2.28 -4.67 21.26
CA TRP A 233 0.95 -5.19 20.95
C TRP A 233 0.36 -6.11 22.02
N ASP A 234 1.16 -6.71 22.91
CA ASP A 234 0.64 -7.51 24.03
C ASP A 234 0.50 -6.69 25.33
N ASP A 235 1.51 -5.89 25.70
CA ASP A 235 1.52 -5.19 26.99
C ASP A 235 0.49 -4.05 27.09
N LEU A 236 0.28 -3.28 26.01
CA LEU A 236 -0.67 -2.15 26.00
C LEU A 236 -2.13 -2.62 26.11
N PRO A 237 -2.59 -3.65 25.35
CA PRO A 237 -3.94 -4.19 25.49
C PRO A 237 -4.11 -5.10 26.71
N ALA A 238 -3.04 -5.72 27.25
CA ALA A 238 -3.10 -6.48 28.49
C ALA A 238 -3.28 -5.57 29.72
N ALA A 239 -2.70 -4.35 29.71
CA ALA A 239 -2.89 -3.37 30.77
C ALA A 239 -4.32 -2.79 30.82
N ILE A 240 -5.04 -2.78 29.69
CA ILE A 240 -6.41 -2.23 29.57
C ILE A 240 -7.47 -3.36 29.56
N GLY A 241 -7.04 -4.60 29.33
CA GLY A 241 -7.87 -5.79 29.16
C GLY A 241 -8.81 -6.19 30.31
N PRO A 242 -8.50 -5.94 31.60
CA PRO A 242 -9.39 -6.35 32.70
C PRO A 242 -10.68 -5.52 32.79
N VAL A 243 -10.74 -4.35 32.15
CA VAL A 243 -11.85 -3.39 32.34
C VAL A 243 -12.89 -3.44 31.22
N LEU A 244 -12.56 -3.92 30.02
CA LEU A 244 -13.45 -3.75 28.85
C LEU A 244 -14.04 -5.03 28.25
N GLY A 245 -13.44 -6.22 28.42
CA GLY A 245 -13.97 -7.46 27.83
C GLY A 245 -13.41 -7.79 26.44
N ARG A 246 -13.63 -9.03 25.98
CA ARG A 246 -12.90 -9.65 24.85
C ARG A 246 -13.26 -9.05 23.49
N ASP A 247 -14.49 -8.57 23.31
CA ASP A 247 -15.00 -8.04 22.04
C ASP A 247 -14.68 -6.55 21.82
N THR A 248 -14.42 -5.80 22.89
CA THR A 248 -13.93 -4.41 22.86
C THR A 248 -12.49 -4.27 22.41
N LYS A 249 -11.68 -5.33 22.50
CA LYS A 249 -10.28 -5.31 22.05
C LYS A 249 -10.17 -4.93 20.57
N SER A 250 -11.07 -5.47 19.73
CA SER A 250 -11.11 -5.19 18.30
C SER A 250 -11.40 -3.72 17.96
N PHE A 251 -12.28 -3.06 18.73
CA PHE A 251 -12.56 -1.63 18.56
C PHE A 251 -11.40 -0.75 19.03
N VAL A 252 -10.71 -1.14 20.10
CA VAL A 252 -9.50 -0.45 20.58
C VAL A 252 -8.40 -0.53 19.52
N HIS A 253 -8.16 -1.69 18.91
CA HIS A 253 -7.19 -1.82 17.83
C HIS A 253 -7.55 -0.96 16.61
N LEU A 254 -8.84 -0.86 16.26
CA LEU A 254 -9.28 0.02 15.18
C LEU A 254 -9.06 1.50 15.50
N ALA A 255 -9.32 1.92 16.74
CA ALA A 255 -9.04 3.28 17.20
C ALA A 255 -7.54 3.60 17.17
N ILE A 256 -6.69 2.64 17.57
CA ILE A 256 -5.23 2.75 17.46
C ILE A 256 -4.83 2.89 15.98
N ALA A 257 -5.34 2.03 15.10
CA ALA A 257 -5.06 2.09 13.66
C ALA A 257 -5.45 3.44 13.05
N ALA A 258 -6.65 3.94 13.37
CA ALA A 258 -7.11 5.26 12.94
C ALA A 258 -6.21 6.38 13.48
N THR A 259 -5.75 6.27 14.72
CA THR A 259 -4.80 7.21 15.32
C THR A 259 -3.46 7.19 14.58
N VAL A 260 -2.91 6.00 14.30
CA VAL A 260 -1.69 5.84 13.49
C VAL A 260 -1.87 6.46 12.10
N TRP A 261 -3.02 6.28 11.48
CA TRP A 261 -3.33 6.88 10.19
C TRP A 261 -3.32 8.42 10.23
N VAL A 262 -4.02 9.01 11.20
CA VAL A 262 -4.06 10.46 11.40
C VAL A 262 -2.67 11.01 11.71
N ILE A 263 -1.94 10.39 12.63
CA ILE A 263 -0.56 10.77 12.96
C ILE A 263 0.33 10.68 11.71
N GLY A 264 0.21 9.63 10.91
CA GLY A 264 0.95 9.47 9.66
C GLY A 264 0.71 10.60 8.67
N ILE A 265 -0.54 11.06 8.52
CA ILE A 265 -0.89 12.22 7.69
C ILE A 265 -0.27 13.50 8.25
N VAL A 266 -0.46 13.76 9.55
CA VAL A 266 0.00 15.00 10.20
C VAL A 266 1.53 15.08 10.15
N ALA A 267 2.23 14.01 10.52
CA ALA A 267 3.67 13.97 10.49
C ALA A 267 4.24 14.09 9.06
N ALA A 268 3.58 13.48 8.06
CA ALA A 268 3.94 13.66 6.66
C ALA A 268 3.75 15.12 6.18
N ASP A 269 2.63 15.76 6.52
CA ASP A 269 2.35 17.16 6.19
C ASP A 269 3.36 18.11 6.85
N LEU A 270 3.63 17.93 8.15
CA LEU A 270 4.63 18.70 8.89
C LEU A 270 6.03 18.53 8.32
N TRP A 271 6.39 17.31 7.93
CA TRP A 271 7.69 17.05 7.30
C TRP A 271 7.83 17.80 5.98
N VAL A 272 6.84 17.71 5.09
CA VAL A 272 6.90 18.43 3.80
C VAL A 272 6.90 19.93 4.00
N ARG A 273 6.14 20.47 4.96
CA ARG A 273 6.18 21.92 5.27
C ARG A 273 7.57 22.37 5.73
N LYS A 274 8.27 21.54 6.52
CA LYS A 274 9.60 21.88 7.05
C LYS A 274 10.73 21.69 6.04
N ARG A 275 10.70 20.64 5.23
CA ARG A 275 11.84 20.22 4.38
C ARG A 275 11.59 20.30 2.88
N GLY A 276 10.33 20.54 2.47
CA GLY A 276 9.88 20.41 1.10
C GLY A 276 9.76 18.95 0.64
N LEU A 277 9.06 18.73 -0.47
CA LEU A 277 8.96 17.42 -1.12
C LEU A 277 10.04 17.30 -2.20
N ARG A 278 11.01 16.39 -2.01
CA ARG A 278 12.10 16.15 -2.98
C ARG A 278 12.02 14.74 -3.52
N ILE A 279 11.56 14.58 -4.75
CA ILE A 279 11.41 13.28 -5.42
C ILE A 279 12.75 12.88 -6.07
N ARG A 280 13.22 11.66 -5.80
CA ARG A 280 14.53 11.12 -6.22
C ARG A 280 14.43 10.15 -7.41
#